data_AF-A0A352PUF8-F1
#
_entry.id   AF-A0A352PUF8-F1
#
_cell.length_a   1.000
_cell.length_b   1.000
_cell.length_c   1.000
_cell.angle_alpha   90.00
_cell.angle_beta   90.00
_cell.angle_gamma   90.00
#
_symmetry.space_group_name_H-M   'P 1'
#
loop_
_entity.id
_entity.type
_entity.pdbx_description
1 polymer ?
#
loop_
_entity_poly.entity_id
_entity_poly.type
_entity_poly.pdbx_seq_one_letter_code
_entity_poly.pdbx_strand_id
1 'polypeptide(L)'
;MLSVPFFANPDDTHCYQAVIRMILKRFLPDRDFTWADLDRVTGKQEGRWTWPLHSMLQLKDMGFEIINMEYFDYHRFAREGSRYLLEMYGEEVGTAQIQHSNIPYEMKNADLFMRRFRFRPSVPDLNDLRELLR
;
A
#
# COMPACT_ATOMS: atom_id res chain seq x y z
N MET A 1 -21.12 -9.88 -11.22
CA MET A 1 -20.38 -8.66 -10.85
C MET A 1 -20.08 -8.76 -9.37
N LEU A 2 -18.83 -8.56 -8.94
CA LEU A 2 -18.50 -8.63 -7.51
C LEU A 2 -19.16 -7.44 -6.79
N SER A 3 -19.90 -7.72 -5.72
CA SER A 3 -20.43 -6.68 -4.85
C SER A 3 -19.33 -6.28 -3.85
N VAL A 4 -18.70 -5.13 -4.09
CA VAL A 4 -17.72 -4.54 -3.19
C VAL A 4 -18.38 -3.33 -2.54
N PRO A 5 -18.49 -3.26 -1.20
CA PRO A 5 -19.07 -2.10 -0.53
C PRO A 5 -18.20 -0.88 -0.77
N PHE A 6 -18.81 0.28 -1.01
CA PHE A 6 -18.10 1.54 -1.13
C PHE A 6 -17.98 2.23 0.24
N PHE A 7 -16.78 2.69 0.57
CA PHE A 7 -16.51 3.54 1.73
C PHE A 7 -15.78 4.79 1.26
N ALA A 8 -16.37 5.96 1.50
CA ALA A 8 -15.72 7.24 1.23
C ALA A 8 -14.61 7.52 2.27
N ASN A 9 -13.53 8.16 1.84
CA ASN A 9 -12.50 8.68 2.73
C ASN A 9 -13.04 9.90 3.52
N PRO A 10 -12.75 10.01 4.81
CA PRO A 10 -13.24 11.10 5.66
C PRO A 10 -12.50 12.42 5.43
N ASP A 11 -11.30 12.38 4.86
CA ASP A 11 -10.42 13.52 4.60
C ASP A 11 -9.43 13.23 3.45
N ASP A 12 -8.56 14.19 3.16
CA ASP A 12 -7.61 14.16 2.04
C ASP A 12 -6.42 13.20 2.23
N THR A 13 -6.32 12.51 3.38
CA THR A 13 -5.18 11.61 3.70
C THR A 13 -5.58 10.15 3.92
N HIS A 14 -6.89 9.84 3.95
CA HIS A 14 -7.42 8.49 4.24
C HIS A 14 -7.91 7.72 3.00
N CYS A 15 -7.54 8.15 1.80
CA CYS A 15 -7.95 7.49 0.55
C CYS A 15 -7.51 6.02 0.51
N TYR A 16 -6.29 5.72 0.97
CA TYR A 16 -5.77 4.36 0.98
C TYR A 16 -6.47 3.47 2.03
N GLN A 17 -6.72 4.00 3.22
CA GLN A 17 -7.45 3.34 4.30
C GLN A 17 -8.86 2.98 3.86
N ALA A 18 -9.53 3.87 3.13
CA ALA A 18 -10.85 3.61 2.56
C ALA A 18 -10.82 2.41 1.59
N VAL A 19 -9.80 2.32 0.72
CA VAL A 19 -9.61 1.17 -0.17
C VAL A 19 -9.36 -0.12 0.61
N ILE A 20 -8.48 -0.10 1.61
CA ILE A 20 -8.23 -1.26 2.48
C ILE A 20 -9.51 -1.69 3.21
N ARG A 21 -10.37 -0.75 3.63
CA ARG A 21 -11.67 -1.06 4.23
C ARG A 21 -12.59 -1.80 3.26
N MET A 22 -12.65 -1.36 2.00
CA MET A 22 -13.44 -2.03 0.96
C MET A 22 -12.95 -3.46 0.72
N ILE A 23 -11.64 -3.65 0.64
CA ILE A 23 -11.00 -4.98 0.49
C ILE A 23 -11.33 -5.86 1.70
N LEU A 24 -11.03 -5.40 2.92
CA LEU A 24 -11.24 -6.17 4.13
C LEU A 24 -12.71 -6.53 4.34
N LYS A 25 -13.64 -5.59 4.11
CA LYS A 25 -15.08 -5.87 4.25
C LYS A 25 -15.56 -6.89 3.22
N ARG A 26 -14.96 -6.94 2.02
CA ARG A 26 -15.31 -7.93 0.99
C ARG A 26 -14.88 -9.34 1.37
N PHE A 27 -13.68 -9.50 1.92
CA PHE A 27 -13.12 -10.82 2.25
C PHE A 27 -13.42 -11.28 3.68
N LEU A 28 -13.75 -10.35 4.58
CA LEU A 28 -14.09 -10.60 5.98
C LEU A 28 -15.42 -9.88 6.32
N PRO A 29 -16.56 -10.31 5.74
CA PRO A 29 -17.82 -9.56 5.80
C PRO A 29 -18.37 -9.39 7.22
N ASP A 30 -18.10 -10.34 8.11
CA ASP A 30 -18.56 -10.31 9.50
C ASP A 30 -17.68 -9.44 10.41
N ARG A 31 -16.58 -8.89 9.87
CA ARG A 31 -15.71 -7.96 10.58
C ARG A 31 -15.97 -6.54 10.13
N ASP A 32 -16.00 -5.64 11.11
CA ASP A 32 -15.97 -4.20 10.88
C ASP A 32 -14.62 -3.64 11.33
N PHE A 33 -14.16 -2.63 10.60
CA PHE A 33 -12.90 -1.95 10.85
C PHE A 33 -13.21 -0.47 11.03
N THR A 34 -12.81 0.08 12.18
CA THR A 34 -12.86 1.52 12.44
C THR A 34 -11.75 2.23 11.66
N TRP A 35 -11.80 3.56 11.55
CA TRP A 35 -10.69 4.32 10.96
C TRP A 35 -9.39 4.13 11.74
N ALA A 36 -9.45 4.07 13.07
CA ALA A 36 -8.28 3.79 13.91
C ALA A 36 -7.70 2.38 13.66
N ASP A 37 -8.55 1.37 13.40
CA ASP A 37 -8.07 0.05 12.99
C ASP A 37 -7.35 0.11 11.64
N LEU A 38 -7.91 0.86 10.69
CA LEU A 38 -7.34 1.00 9.35
C LEU A 38 -6.02 1.78 9.40
N ASP A 39 -5.91 2.82 10.21
CA ASP A 39 -4.66 3.56 10.43
C ASP A 39 -3.57 2.65 10.96
N ARG A 40 -3.90 1.79 11.93
CA ARG A 40 -2.98 0.78 12.45
C ARG A 40 -2.61 -0.26 11.40
N VAL A 41 -3.59 -0.77 10.64
CA VAL A 41 -3.34 -1.78 9.58
C VAL A 41 -2.51 -1.21 8.44
N THR A 42 -2.65 0.06 8.13
CA THR A 42 -1.96 0.72 7.03
C THR A 42 -0.69 1.44 7.44
N GLY A 43 -0.42 1.57 8.74
CA GLY A 43 0.70 2.35 9.24
C GLY A 43 0.56 3.85 8.98
N LYS A 44 -0.68 4.36 8.90
CA LYS A 44 -0.97 5.79 8.73
C LYS A 44 -0.24 6.60 9.79
N GLN A 45 0.38 7.70 9.37
CA GLN A 45 0.94 8.71 10.25
C GLN A 45 0.16 10.02 10.08
N GLU A 46 -0.16 10.67 11.20
CA GLU A 46 -0.91 11.92 11.22
C GLU A 46 -0.25 12.98 10.31
N GLY A 47 -1.05 13.67 9.51
CA GLY A 47 -0.58 14.69 8.56
C GLY A 47 0.30 14.19 7.40
N ARG A 48 0.50 12.87 7.25
CA ARG A 48 1.32 12.25 6.19
C ARG A 48 0.50 11.38 5.25
N TRP A 49 1.02 11.20 4.04
CA TRP A 49 0.55 10.22 3.08
C TRP A 49 0.87 8.80 3.53
N THR A 50 0.12 7.84 2.99
CA THR A 50 0.26 6.43 3.35
C THR A 50 0.87 5.64 2.19
N TRP A 51 1.85 4.81 2.50
CA TRP A 51 2.47 3.88 1.56
C TRP A 51 1.90 2.47 1.72
N PRO A 52 1.85 1.67 0.64
CA PRO A 52 1.19 0.37 0.67
C PRO A 52 1.99 -0.74 1.39
N LEU A 53 3.27 -0.50 1.72
CA LEU A 53 4.15 -1.56 2.20
C LEU A 53 3.73 -2.11 3.56
N HIS A 54 3.37 -1.25 4.50
CA HIS A 54 2.96 -1.68 5.84
C HIS A 54 1.67 -2.48 5.81
N SER A 55 0.65 -2.00 5.10
CA SER A 55 -0.61 -2.75 4.92
C SER A 55 -0.41 -4.08 4.24
N MET A 56 0.44 -4.18 3.21
CA MET A 56 0.72 -5.47 2.58
C MET A 56 1.32 -6.46 3.59
N LEU A 57 2.30 -6.02 4.39
CA LEU A 57 2.87 -6.83 5.48
C LEU A 57 1.78 -7.30 6.47
N GLN A 58 0.93 -6.39 6.92
CA GLN A 58 -0.17 -6.69 7.84
C GLN A 58 -1.21 -7.64 7.23
N LEU A 59 -1.60 -7.43 5.98
CA LEU A 59 -2.54 -8.30 5.27
C LEU A 59 -1.96 -9.71 5.10
N LYS A 60 -0.66 -9.84 4.82
CA LYS A 60 0.01 -11.15 4.80
C LYS A 60 -0.01 -11.82 6.18
N ASP A 61 0.19 -11.05 7.26
CA ASP A 61 0.07 -11.56 8.64
C ASP A 61 -1.37 -11.97 9.00
N MET A 62 -2.38 -11.38 8.34
CA MET A 62 -3.78 -11.82 8.43
C MET A 62 -4.11 -13.05 7.57
N GLY A 63 -3.13 -13.60 6.83
CA GLY A 63 -3.31 -14.80 6.00
C GLY A 63 -3.72 -14.55 4.56
N PHE A 64 -3.72 -13.31 4.09
CA PHE A 64 -4.00 -13.01 2.67
C PHE A 64 -2.82 -13.42 1.78
N GLU A 65 -3.15 -14.03 0.65
CA GLU A 65 -2.21 -14.13 -0.47
C GLU A 65 -2.16 -12.79 -1.21
N ILE A 66 -0.95 -12.28 -1.43
CA ILE A 66 -0.73 -10.96 -2.03
C ILE A 66 0.35 -11.11 -3.09
N ILE A 67 0.02 -10.65 -4.29
CA ILE A 67 0.95 -10.50 -5.40
C ILE A 67 1.12 -8.99 -5.62
N ASN A 68 2.36 -8.53 -5.58
CA ASN A 68 2.68 -7.14 -5.86
C ASN A 68 3.20 -6.99 -7.30
N MET A 69 2.53 -6.14 -8.07
CA MET A 69 2.76 -5.91 -9.49
C MET A 69 3.02 -4.43 -9.74
N GLU A 70 4.29 -4.05 -9.90
CA GLU A 70 4.69 -2.67 -10.22
C GLU A 70 6.13 -2.62 -10.75
N TYR A 71 6.63 -1.44 -11.12
CA TYR A 71 8.02 -1.25 -11.54
C TYR A 71 8.91 -0.57 -10.49
N PHE A 72 8.37 -0.25 -9.31
CA PHE A 72 9.12 0.39 -8.24
C PHE A 72 10.21 -0.55 -7.69
N ASP A 73 11.45 -0.07 -7.69
CA ASP A 73 12.60 -0.83 -7.22
C ASP A 73 12.77 -0.64 -5.71
N TYR A 74 12.14 -1.51 -4.93
CA TYR A 74 12.24 -1.51 -3.48
C TYR A 74 13.67 -1.74 -2.97
N HIS A 75 14.53 -2.45 -3.73
CA HIS A 75 15.91 -2.68 -3.32
C HIS A 75 16.71 -1.39 -3.40
N ARG A 76 16.53 -0.62 -4.47
CA ARG A 76 17.13 0.71 -4.60
C ARG A 76 16.53 1.68 -3.59
N PHE A 77 15.21 1.72 -3.46
CA PHE A 77 14.57 2.59 -2.49
C PHE A 77 15.06 2.35 -1.06
N ALA A 78 15.16 1.10 -0.61
CA ALA A 78 15.63 0.76 0.74
C ALA A 78 17.08 1.20 1.01
N ARG A 79 17.91 1.40 -0.03
CA ARG A 79 19.29 1.88 0.11
C ARG A 79 19.44 3.38 -0.10
N GLU A 80 18.67 3.94 -1.02
CA GLU A 80 18.89 5.29 -1.56
C GLU A 80 17.85 6.31 -1.10
N GLY A 81 16.68 5.84 -0.62
CA GLY A 81 15.61 6.66 -0.07
C GLY A 81 15.17 7.77 -1.01
N SER A 82 15.21 9.00 -0.51
CA SER A 82 14.82 10.22 -1.22
C SER A 82 15.47 10.38 -2.59
N ARG A 83 16.75 9.98 -2.75
CA ARG A 83 17.44 10.11 -4.05
C ARG A 83 16.73 9.30 -5.13
N TYR A 84 16.35 8.05 -4.81
CA TYR A 84 15.62 7.20 -5.74
C TYR A 84 14.26 7.80 -6.11
N LEU A 85 13.57 8.42 -5.15
CA LEU A 85 12.27 9.06 -5.42
C LEU A 85 12.39 10.24 -6.38
N LEU A 86 13.42 11.07 -6.23
CA LEU A 86 13.68 12.19 -7.15
C LEU A 86 14.03 11.69 -8.56
N GLU A 87 14.82 10.62 -8.67
CA GLU A 87 15.15 10.02 -9.98
C GLU A 87 13.93 9.39 -10.65
N MET A 88 13.11 8.66 -9.89
CA MET A 88 11.96 7.91 -10.42
C MET A 88 10.80 8.83 -10.82
N TYR A 89 10.52 9.84 -10.01
CA TYR A 89 9.32 10.69 -10.17
C TYR A 89 9.62 12.11 -10.65
N GLY A 90 10.90 12.49 -10.76
CA GLY A 90 11.30 13.86 -11.03
C GLY A 90 11.23 14.76 -9.79
N GLU A 91 11.67 16.01 -9.95
CA GLU A 91 11.87 16.95 -8.84
C GLU A 91 10.58 17.29 -8.10
N GLU A 92 9.51 17.64 -8.83
CA GLU A 92 8.23 18.07 -8.23
C GLU A 92 7.59 16.95 -7.41
N VAL A 93 7.27 15.82 -8.06
CA VAL A 93 6.57 14.71 -7.41
C VAL A 93 7.47 14.01 -6.40
N GLY A 94 8.77 13.85 -6.71
CA GLY A 94 9.73 13.28 -5.77
C GLY A 94 9.86 14.11 -4.49
N THR A 95 9.90 15.45 -4.60
CA THR A 95 9.94 16.34 -3.43
C THR A 95 8.65 16.25 -2.62
N ALA A 96 7.48 16.24 -3.27
CA ALA A 96 6.20 16.09 -2.58
C ALA A 96 6.13 14.77 -1.79
N GLN A 97 6.55 13.66 -2.40
CA GLN A 97 6.65 12.36 -1.73
C GLN A 97 7.54 12.43 -0.48
N ILE A 98 8.70 13.09 -0.58
CA ILE A 98 9.63 13.23 0.55
C ILE A 98 9.03 14.09 1.67
N GLN A 99 8.37 15.21 1.34
CA GLN A 99 7.80 16.14 2.30
C GLN A 99 6.58 15.58 3.04
N HIS A 100 5.75 14.80 2.35
CA HIS A 100 4.50 14.26 2.90
C HIS A 100 4.64 12.83 3.45
N SER A 101 5.84 12.24 3.45
CA SER A 101 6.06 10.87 3.90
C SER A 101 7.11 10.75 5.01
N ASN A 102 7.23 9.58 5.60
CA ASN A 102 8.32 9.24 6.51
C ASN A 102 9.29 8.30 5.82
N ILE A 103 10.20 8.85 5.02
CA ILE A 103 11.11 8.06 4.17
C ILE A 103 11.91 7.02 4.98
N PRO A 104 12.51 7.33 6.15
CA PRO A 104 13.21 6.31 6.93
C PRO A 104 12.32 5.15 7.40
N TYR A 105 11.05 5.42 7.71
CA TYR A 105 10.09 4.38 8.06
C TYR A 105 9.74 3.51 6.85
N GLU A 106 9.49 4.13 5.70
CA GLU A 106 9.16 3.37 4.48
C GLU A 106 10.33 2.57 3.92
N MET A 107 11.56 3.06 4.06
CA MET A 107 12.76 2.28 3.70
C MET A 107 12.87 1.00 4.54
N LYS A 108 12.52 1.05 5.84
CA LYS A 108 12.46 -0.14 6.70
C LYS A 108 11.36 -1.10 6.27
N ASN A 109 10.18 -0.58 5.95
CA ASN A 109 9.08 -1.40 5.44
C ASN A 109 9.47 -2.05 4.10
N ALA A 110 10.22 -1.35 3.24
CA ALA A 110 10.70 -1.90 1.97
C ALA A 110 11.65 -3.09 2.20
N ASP A 111 12.61 -2.98 3.13
CA ASP A 111 13.48 -4.12 3.48
C ASP A 111 12.69 -5.33 3.98
N LEU A 112 11.73 -5.10 4.89
CA LEU A 112 10.87 -6.17 5.41
C LEU A 112 9.98 -6.79 4.31
N PHE A 113 9.44 -5.96 3.44
CA PHE A 113 8.60 -6.38 2.33
C PHE A 113 9.37 -7.29 1.38
N MET A 114 10.58 -6.91 0.97
CA MET A 114 11.38 -7.71 0.04
C MET A 114 11.75 -9.10 0.57
N ARG A 115 11.79 -9.29 1.90
CA ARG A 115 12.03 -10.59 2.54
C ARG A 115 10.81 -11.51 2.51
N ARG A 116 9.60 -10.95 2.37
CA ARG A 116 8.32 -11.65 2.60
C ARG A 116 7.45 -11.78 1.34
N PHE A 117 7.74 -11.00 0.30
CA PHE A 117 6.94 -10.95 -0.91
C PHE A 117 7.75 -11.28 -2.16
N ARG A 118 7.06 -11.86 -3.14
CA ARG A 118 7.57 -11.99 -4.50
C ARG A 118 7.09 -10.81 -5.32
N PHE A 119 8.00 -10.25 -6.11
CA PHE A 119 7.73 -9.10 -6.96
C PHE A 119 7.53 -9.54 -8.41
N ARG A 120 6.52 -8.98 -9.08
CA ARG A 120 6.30 -9.17 -10.52
C ARG A 120 6.40 -7.81 -11.22
N PRO A 121 7.48 -7.52 -11.98
CA PRO A 121 7.68 -6.24 -12.63
C PRO A 121 6.72 -6.04 -13.81
N SER A 122 5.50 -5.60 -13.54
CA SER A 122 4.44 -5.40 -14.54
C SER A 122 3.34 -4.49 -14.03
N VAL A 123 2.58 -3.88 -14.94
CA VAL A 123 1.31 -3.21 -14.61
C VAL A 123 0.19 -4.27 -14.57
N PRO A 124 -0.62 -4.34 -13.51
CA PRO A 124 -1.75 -5.28 -13.46
C PRO A 124 -2.85 -4.90 -14.46
N ASP A 125 -3.54 -5.90 -14.99
CA ASP A 125 -4.69 -5.73 -15.87
C ASP A 125 -5.97 -6.43 -15.35
N LEU A 126 -7.06 -6.35 -16.14
CA LEU A 126 -8.33 -6.95 -15.76
C LEU A 126 -8.30 -8.49 -15.74
N ASN A 127 -7.39 -9.11 -16.48
CA ASN A 127 -7.23 -10.57 -16.48
C ASN A 127 -6.52 -11.02 -15.21
N ASP A 128 -5.50 -10.31 -14.73
CA ASP A 128 -4.87 -10.61 -13.43
C ASP A 128 -5.92 -10.63 -12.31
N LEU A 129 -6.84 -9.65 -12.29
CA LEU A 129 -7.94 -9.62 -11.32
C LEU A 129 -8.89 -10.82 -11.47
N ARG A 130 -9.22 -11.21 -12.71
CA ARG A 130 -10.11 -12.36 -12.98
C ARG A 130 -9.47 -13.68 -12.62
N GLU A 131 -8.15 -13.81 -12.69
CA GLU A 131 -7.45 -15.03 -12.31
C GLU A 131 -7.40 -15.20 -10.79
N LEU A 132 -7.18 -14.10 -10.05
CA LEU A 132 -7.04 -14.11 -8.59
C LEU A 132 -8.37 -14.16 -7.83
N LEU A 133 -9.48 -13.81 -8.48
CA LEU A 133 -10.82 -13.78 -7.85
C LEU A 133 -11.70 -14.99 -8.23
N ARG A 134 -11.10 -16.03 -8.83
CA ARG A 134 -11.78 -17.29 -9.17
C ARG A 134 -12.05 -18.16 -7.95
#